data_AF-A0A3D1ZXG5-F1
#
_entry.id   AF-A0A3D1ZXG5-F1
#
_cell.length_a   1.000
_cell.length_b   1.000
_cell.length_c   1.000
_cell.angle_alpha   90.00
_cell.angle_beta   90.00
_cell.angle_gamma   90.00
#
_symmetry.space_group_name_H-M   'P 1'
#
loop_
_entity.id
_entity.type
_entity.pdbx_description
1 polymer ?
#
loop_
_entity_poly.entity_id
_entity_poly.type
_entity_poly.pdbx_seq_one_letter_code
_entity_poly.pdbx_strand_id
1 'polypeptide(L)'
;MSNELSRLNTRFLGELESIKNAEDLIGQPINGARANQLGLVTDSLDDIDWEDEVPMVIQTRASYSPDALTGLEANLRFAGPETMETKIFGRLTAWQNWIFQRPNAVSSGGALKLYGTGTRPTYDFNRV
;
A
#
# COMPACT_ATOMS: atom_id res chain seq x y z
N MET A 1 5.39 4.54 11.08
CA MET A 1 4.52 4.74 9.91
C MET A 1 3.26 5.45 10.39
N SER A 2 2.26 5.73 9.55
CA SER A 2 1.03 6.41 10.02
C SER A 2 0.18 5.56 10.98
N ASN A 3 0.46 4.25 11.09
CA ASN A 3 -0.17 3.33 12.05
C ASN A 3 0.51 3.31 13.44
N GLU A 4 1.31 4.32 13.79
CA GLU A 4 2.07 4.42 15.06
C GLU A 4 3.11 3.32 15.32
N LEU A 5 3.29 2.37 14.39
CA LEU A 5 4.28 1.31 14.49
C LEU A 5 5.56 1.64 13.73
N SER A 6 6.69 1.09 14.19
CA SER A 6 7.90 0.99 13.37
C SER A 6 7.62 0.06 12.16
N ARG A 7 8.44 0.16 11.11
CA ARG A 7 8.31 -0.75 9.96
C ARG A 7 8.60 -2.20 10.34
N LEU A 8 9.54 -2.41 11.25
CA LEU A 8 9.88 -3.74 11.77
C LEU A 8 8.72 -4.34 12.56
N ASN A 9 8.07 -3.54 13.42
CA ASN A 9 6.88 -3.96 14.17
C ASN A 9 5.69 -4.23 13.25
N THR A 10 5.56 -3.50 12.14
CA THR A 10 4.52 -3.76 11.13
C THR A 10 4.82 -5.04 10.34
N ARG A 11 6.10 -5.31 10.06
CA ARG A 11 6.54 -6.54 9.36
C ARG A 11 6.28 -7.79 10.18
N PHE A 12 6.57 -7.74 11.48
CA PHE A 12 6.36 -8.84 12.44
C PHE A 12 5.12 -8.60 13.30
N LEU A 13 4.02 -8.18 12.67
CA LEU A 13 2.80 -7.82 13.39
C LEU A 13 2.25 -9.03 14.14
N GLY A 14 2.24 -8.95 15.48
CA GLY A 14 1.81 -10.05 16.35
C GLY A 14 2.91 -11.06 16.70
N GLU A 15 4.13 -10.88 16.19
CA GLU A 15 5.29 -11.76 16.42
C GLU A 15 6.35 -11.06 17.28
N LEU A 16 6.07 -10.93 18.58
CA LEU A 16 6.97 -10.24 19.52
C LEU A 16 8.37 -10.89 19.61
N GLU A 17 8.44 -12.22 19.43
CA GLU A 17 9.71 -12.96 19.44
C GLU A 17 10.59 -12.60 18.24
N SER A 18 10.01 -12.48 17.04
CA SER A 18 10.73 -12.06 15.82
C SER A 18 11.33 -10.66 15.97
N ILE A 19 10.60 -9.75 16.63
CA ILE A 19 11.09 -8.39 16.94
C ILE A 19 12.27 -8.46 17.92
N LYS A 20 12.13 -9.20 19.01
CA LYS A 20 13.21 -9.36 20.01
C LYS A 20 14.48 -9.97 19.41
N ASN A 21 14.33 -11.01 18.59
CA ASN A 21 15.46 -11.65 17.90
C ASN A 21 16.20 -10.66 16.98
N ALA A 22 15.48 -9.72 16.37
CA ALA A 22 16.09 -8.67 15.58
C ALA A 22 16.78 -7.59 16.44
N GLU A 23 16.20 -7.24 17.60
CA GLU A 23 16.79 -6.29 18.56
C GLU A 23 18.11 -6.80 19.15
N ASP A 24 18.20 -8.10 19.47
CA ASP A 24 19.41 -8.73 20.02
C ASP A 24 20.61 -8.67 19.05
N LEU A 25 20.37 -8.40 17.76
CA LEU A 25 21.38 -8.32 16.70
C LEU A 25 21.79 -6.89 16.35
N ILE A 26 21.30 -5.88 17.09
CA ILE A 26 21.67 -4.48 16.86
C ILE A 26 23.19 -4.32 16.95
N GLY A 27 23.77 -3.69 15.92
CA GLY A 27 25.21 -3.44 15.82
C GLY A 27 26.04 -4.63 15.35
N GLN A 28 25.44 -5.79 15.09
CA GLN A 28 26.13 -6.98 14.59
C GLN A 28 25.99 -7.09 13.07
N PRO A 29 27.08 -7.39 12.32
CA PRO A 29 26.97 -7.65 10.89
C PRO A 29 26.24 -8.98 10.66
N ILE A 30 25.21 -8.96 9.81
CA ILE A 30 24.49 -10.14 9.35
C ILE A 30 24.63 -10.27 7.83
N ASN A 31 24.81 -11.50 7.34
CA ASN A 31 24.85 -11.79 5.90
C ASN A 31 23.44 -12.03 5.34
N GLY A 32 23.30 -12.11 4.01
CA GLY A 32 22.02 -12.29 3.34
C GLY A 32 21.25 -13.53 3.82
N ALA A 33 21.92 -14.68 3.91
CA ALA A 33 21.31 -15.93 4.37
C ALA A 33 20.74 -15.79 5.80
N ARG A 34 21.50 -15.16 6.71
CA ARG A 34 21.02 -14.92 8.08
C ARG A 34 19.87 -13.92 8.11
N ALA A 35 19.92 -12.85 7.31
CA ALA A 35 18.83 -11.89 7.20
C ALA A 35 17.55 -12.55 6.66
N ASN A 36 17.64 -13.49 5.73
CA ASN A 36 16.50 -14.24 5.19
C ASN A 36 15.90 -15.18 6.25
N GLN A 37 16.74 -15.94 6.97
CA GLN A 37 16.31 -16.79 8.10
C GLN A 37 15.59 -16.03 9.21
N LEU A 38 16.04 -14.80 9.49
CA LEU A 38 15.41 -13.91 10.47
C LEU A 38 14.16 -13.22 9.91
N GLY A 39 13.83 -13.47 8.65
CA GLY A 39 12.74 -12.81 7.96
C GLY A 39 12.91 -11.30 7.91
N LEU A 40 14.13 -10.75 7.79
CA LEU A 40 14.39 -9.32 7.66
C LEU A 40 14.38 -8.83 6.20
N VAL A 41 14.58 -9.76 5.26
CA VAL A 41 14.49 -9.54 3.81
C VAL A 41 13.42 -10.44 3.21
N THR A 42 13.01 -10.17 1.97
CA THR A 42 12.06 -11.03 1.26
C THR A 42 12.74 -12.30 0.76
N ASP A 43 13.97 -12.16 0.24
CA ASP A 43 14.80 -13.28 -0.18
C ASP A 43 16.29 -12.91 -0.11
N SER A 44 17.17 -13.91 -0.20
CA SER A 44 18.62 -13.78 -0.25
C SER A 44 19.18 -14.64 -1.40
N LEU A 45 19.11 -14.09 -2.60
CA LEU A 45 19.62 -14.70 -3.83
C LEU A 45 21.15 -14.67 -3.88
N ASP A 46 21.74 -15.65 -4.54
CA ASP A 46 23.17 -15.62 -4.89
C ASP A 46 23.42 -14.76 -6.14
N ASP A 47 24.68 -14.68 -6.56
CA ASP A 47 25.10 -13.89 -7.72
C ASP A 47 24.58 -14.44 -9.05
N ILE A 48 24.25 -15.73 -9.10
CA ILE A 48 23.74 -16.40 -10.30
C ILE A 48 22.25 -16.11 -10.44
N ASP A 49 21.46 -16.32 -9.39
CA ASP A 49 20.00 -16.16 -9.41
C ASP A 49 19.58 -14.68 -9.45
N TRP A 50 20.40 -13.78 -8.87
CA TRP A 50 20.09 -12.34 -8.81
C TRP A 50 19.87 -11.71 -10.19
N GLU A 51 20.72 -12.06 -11.17
CA GLU A 51 20.70 -11.46 -12.51
C GLU A 51 19.42 -11.81 -13.29
N ASP A 52 18.78 -12.93 -12.96
CA ASP A 52 17.57 -13.39 -13.63
C ASP A 52 16.30 -13.06 -12.82
N GLU A 53 16.28 -13.33 -11.52
CA GLU A 53 15.05 -13.21 -10.71
C GLU A 53 14.64 -11.76 -10.45
N VAL A 54 15.58 -10.87 -10.11
CA VAL A 54 15.24 -9.47 -9.78
C VAL A 54 14.63 -8.75 -10.99
N PRO A 55 15.22 -8.81 -12.20
CA PRO A 55 14.58 -8.26 -13.39
C PRO A 55 13.23 -8.91 -13.70
N MET A 56 13.10 -10.24 -13.53
CA MET A 56 11.83 -10.93 -13.75
C MET A 56 10.73 -10.38 -12.83
N VAL A 57 11.00 -10.20 -11.54
CA VAL A 57 10.01 -9.65 -10.58
C VAL A 57 9.62 -8.21 -10.93
N ILE A 58 10.59 -7.39 -11.36
CA ILE A 58 10.33 -6.00 -11.80
C ILE A 58 9.45 -5.97 -13.05
N GLN A 59 9.78 -6.80 -14.06
CA GLN A 59 8.99 -6.92 -15.29
C GLN A 59 7.58 -7.44 -14.99
N THR A 60 7.48 -8.44 -14.11
CA THR A 60 6.20 -8.98 -13.66
C THR A 60 5.35 -7.90 -13.00
N ARG A 61 5.94 -7.06 -12.15
CA ARG A 61 5.23 -5.92 -11.55
C ARG A 61 4.75 -4.91 -12.59
N ALA A 62 5.55 -4.62 -13.61
CA ALA A 62 5.16 -3.74 -14.71
C ALA A 62 4.03 -4.30 -15.59
N SER A 63 3.84 -5.63 -15.59
CA SER A 63 2.80 -6.30 -16.38
C SER A 63 1.40 -6.27 -15.75
N TYR A 64 1.29 -6.02 -14.44
CA TYR A 64 0.02 -6.02 -13.74
C TYR A 64 -0.74 -4.70 -13.85
N SER A 65 -2.06 -4.75 -13.61
CA SER A 65 -2.88 -3.55 -13.51
C SER A 65 -2.36 -2.64 -12.38
N PRO A 66 -2.04 -1.36 -12.68
CA PRO A 66 -1.56 -0.43 -11.66
C PRO A 66 -2.63 -0.14 -10.59
N ASP A 67 -3.91 -0.17 -10.96
CA ASP A 67 -5.02 0.04 -10.04
C ASP A 67 -5.10 -1.09 -9.01
N ALA A 68 -4.96 -2.33 -9.48
CA ALA A 68 -4.98 -3.52 -8.64
C ALA A 68 -3.78 -3.56 -7.68
N LEU A 69 -2.57 -3.26 -8.18
CA LEU A 69 -1.37 -3.22 -7.34
C LEU A 69 -1.43 -2.11 -6.29
N THR A 70 -1.98 -0.95 -6.63
CA THR A 70 -2.16 0.14 -5.66
C THR A 70 -3.11 -0.28 -4.53
N GLY A 71 -4.23 -0.93 -4.88
CA GLY A 71 -5.15 -1.48 -3.89
C GLY A 71 -4.50 -2.56 -3.02
N LEU A 72 -3.75 -3.48 -3.63
CA LEU A 72 -3.04 -4.53 -2.90
C LEU A 72 -2.02 -3.95 -1.90
N GLU A 73 -1.18 -3.02 -2.35
CA GLU A 73 -0.15 -2.40 -1.52
C GLU A 73 -0.74 -1.59 -0.37
N ALA A 74 -1.85 -0.88 -0.59
CA ALA A 74 -2.55 -0.14 0.44
C ALA A 74 -3.06 -1.05 1.58
N ASN A 75 -3.45 -2.29 1.25
CA ASN A 75 -3.89 -3.27 2.24
C ASN A 75 -2.71 -3.98 2.94
N LEU A 76 -1.70 -4.43 2.17
CA LEU A 76 -0.57 -5.20 2.73
C LEU A 76 0.35 -4.34 3.61
N ARG A 77 0.56 -3.06 3.26
CA ARG A 77 1.48 -2.18 4.02
C ARG A 77 0.87 -1.64 5.32
N PHE A 78 -0.44 -1.51 5.38
CA PHE A 78 -1.19 -1.00 6.54
C PHE A 78 -2.01 -2.11 7.19
N ALA A 79 -1.32 -3.21 7.52
CA ALA A 79 -1.95 -4.35 8.19
C ALA A 79 -2.29 -4.03 9.65
N GLY A 80 -3.48 -4.41 10.07
CA GLY A 80 -3.91 -4.43 11.48
C GLY A 80 -4.32 -3.06 12.04
N PRO A 81 -3.49 -2.37 12.85
CA PRO A 81 -3.93 -1.18 13.59
C PRO A 81 -4.37 -0.01 12.70
N GLU A 82 -5.49 0.61 13.04
CA GLU A 82 -5.96 1.85 12.42
C GLU A 82 -5.84 3.05 13.37
N THR A 83 -5.25 4.13 12.87
CA THR A 83 -5.14 5.44 13.52
C THR A 83 -6.03 6.45 12.79
N MET A 84 -6.03 7.71 13.25
CA MET A 84 -6.69 8.79 12.52
C MET A 84 -6.10 8.93 11.11
N GLU A 85 -4.77 8.91 10.98
CA GLU A 85 -4.06 9.08 9.71
C GLU A 85 -4.32 7.92 8.76
N THR A 86 -4.28 6.66 9.23
CA THR A 86 -4.60 5.52 8.35
C THR A 86 -6.06 5.52 7.92
N LYS A 87 -6.99 6.01 8.75
CA LYS A 87 -8.40 6.19 8.36
C LYS A 87 -8.58 7.30 7.32
N ILE A 88 -7.78 8.37 7.40
CA ILE A 88 -7.76 9.43 6.38
C ILE A 88 -7.28 8.85 5.03
N PHE A 89 -6.15 8.17 5.01
CA PHE A 89 -5.58 7.62 3.76
C PHE A 89 -6.27 6.35 3.24
N GLY A 90 -6.89 5.57 4.13
CA GLY A 90 -7.68 4.39 3.80
C GLY A 90 -9.14 4.77 3.57
N ARG A 91 -9.94 4.70 4.63
CA ARG A 91 -11.40 4.88 4.57
C ARG A 91 -11.83 6.15 3.84
N LEU A 92 -11.36 7.32 4.25
CA LEU A 92 -11.82 8.58 3.66
C LEU A 92 -11.35 8.73 2.21
N THR A 93 -10.04 8.55 1.98
CA THR A 93 -9.44 8.76 0.65
C THR A 93 -9.90 7.71 -0.36
N ALA A 94 -10.08 6.44 0.01
CA ALA A 94 -10.56 5.42 -0.93
C ALA A 94 -12.00 5.70 -1.40
N TRP A 95 -12.89 6.09 -0.49
CA TRP A 95 -14.25 6.51 -0.85
C TRP A 95 -14.24 7.77 -1.72
N GLN A 96 -13.36 8.73 -1.40
CA GLN A 96 -13.22 9.94 -2.21
C GLN A 96 -12.69 9.63 -3.62
N ASN A 97 -11.72 8.74 -3.75
CA ASN A 97 -11.18 8.30 -5.03
C ASN A 97 -12.26 7.63 -5.90
N TRP A 98 -13.15 6.85 -5.30
CA TRP A 98 -14.30 6.26 -5.99
C TRP A 98 -15.29 7.34 -6.46
N ILE A 99 -15.57 8.36 -5.64
CA ILE A 99 -16.41 9.50 -6.03
C ILE A 99 -15.78 10.27 -7.20
N PHE A 100 -14.47 10.51 -7.16
CA PHE A 100 -13.74 11.29 -8.16
C PHE A 100 -13.65 10.63 -9.54
N GLN A 101 -13.91 9.33 -9.64
CA GLN A 101 -13.93 8.62 -10.92
C GLN A 101 -15.34 8.57 -11.55
N ARG A 102 -16.37 9.12 -10.89
CA ARG A 102 -17.77 8.97 -11.31
C ARG A 102 -18.38 10.24 -11.92
N PRO A 103 -19.33 10.09 -12.88
CA PRO A 103 -19.84 11.20 -13.67
C PRO A 103 -20.58 12.26 -12.84
N ASN A 104 -21.25 11.88 -11.74
CA ASN A 104 -21.93 12.82 -10.84
C ASN A 104 -20.99 13.92 -10.32
N ALA A 105 -19.70 13.62 -10.13
CA ALA A 105 -18.71 14.59 -9.66
C ALA A 105 -18.01 15.32 -10.81
N VAL A 106 -17.38 14.59 -11.73
CA VAL A 106 -16.34 15.13 -12.64
C VAL A 106 -16.75 15.32 -14.10
N SER A 107 -17.94 14.86 -14.51
CA SER A 107 -18.40 15.00 -15.90
C SER A 107 -18.75 16.45 -16.27
N SER A 108 -18.96 16.73 -17.56
CA SER A 108 -19.40 18.06 -18.04
C SER A 108 -20.70 18.54 -17.40
N GLY A 109 -21.63 17.62 -17.13
CA GLY A 109 -22.88 17.89 -16.40
C GLY A 109 -22.80 17.64 -14.89
N GLY A 110 -21.59 17.34 -14.37
CA GLY A 110 -21.34 16.98 -12.98
C GLY A 110 -21.19 18.19 -12.06
N ALA A 111 -21.22 17.92 -10.76
CA ALA A 111 -21.23 18.95 -9.71
C ALA A 111 -20.04 19.91 -9.79
N LEU A 112 -18.82 19.39 -10.02
CA LEU A 112 -17.60 20.21 -9.98
C LEU A 112 -17.52 21.19 -11.15
N LYS A 113 -17.89 20.77 -12.37
CA LYS A 113 -17.77 21.61 -13.57
C LYS A 113 -18.86 22.68 -13.68
N LEU A 114 -20.03 22.44 -13.10
CA LEU A 114 -21.14 23.40 -13.14
C LEU A 114 -21.13 24.40 -11.98
N TYR A 115 -20.21 24.24 -11.01
CA TYR A 115 -20.04 25.22 -9.94
C TYR A 115 -19.79 26.63 -10.50
N GLY A 116 -20.58 27.60 -10.06
CA GLY A 116 -20.50 28.99 -10.52
C GLY A 116 -21.19 29.31 -11.85
N THR A 117 -21.73 28.31 -12.57
CA THR A 117 -22.39 28.53 -13.88
C THR A 117 -23.87 28.91 -13.78
N GLY A 118 -24.49 28.74 -12.61
CA GLY A 118 -25.95 28.90 -12.42
C GLY A 118 -26.79 27.74 -12.93
N THR A 119 -26.18 26.72 -13.56
CA THR A 119 -26.85 25.52 -14.07
C THR A 119 -26.86 24.41 -13.02
N ARG A 120 -27.98 23.66 -12.92
CA ARG A 120 -28.08 22.52 -12.00
C ARG A 120 -27.41 21.27 -12.58
N PRO A 121 -26.59 20.53 -11.79
CA PRO A 121 -26.03 19.25 -12.21
C PRO A 121 -27.07 18.17 -12.47
N THR A 122 -26.73 17.23 -13.35
CA THR A 122 -27.51 16.02 -13.60
C THR A 122 -26.88 14.85 -12.84
N TYR A 123 -27.68 14.16 -12.04
CA TYR A 123 -27.22 13.04 -11.21
C TYR A 123 -27.91 11.73 -11.59
N ASP A 124 -27.15 10.65 -11.57
CA ASP A 124 -27.70 9.31 -11.38
C ASP A 124 -28.02 9.12 -9.89
N PHE A 125 -29.30 8.85 -9.58
CA PHE A 125 -29.81 8.69 -8.22
C PHE A 125 -29.80 7.23 -7.72
N ASN A 126 -29.39 6.28 -8.56
CA ASN A 126 -29.24 4.89 -8.14
C ASN A 126 -28.10 4.75 -7.12
N ARG A 127 -28.33 3.94 -6.09
CA ARG A 127 -27.30 3.56 -5.10
C ARG A 127 -26.38 2.47 -5.67
N VAL A 128 -25.19 2.34 -5.09
CA VAL A 128 -24.18 1.31 -5.41
C VAL A 128 -23.87 0.54 -4.14
#